data_AF-A0AA37B0P6-F1
#
_entry.id   AF-A0AA37B0P6-F1
#
_cell.length_a   1.000
_cell.length_b   1.000
_cell.length_c   1.000
_cell.angle_alpha   90.00
_cell.angle_beta   90.00
_cell.angle_gamma   90.00
#
_symmetry.space_group_name_H-M   'P 1'
#
loop_
_entity.id
_entity.type
_entity.pdbx_description
1 polymer ?
#
loop_
_entity_poly.entity_id
_entity_poly.type
_entity_poly.pdbx_seq_one_letter_code
_entity_poly.pdbx_strand_id
1 'polypeptide(L)'
;MHPASHGYYKLHFHQDFLLAQLYDSWNVTTTNEYRKDIKNTVGQLEQQPWAAIFDIRDWQFLTPESIPVMQKQIGWCLQNQLCHCIYLAPDSGILEYLKQQAHAQVTEHNCKFVQVATVEECLTTLENWQVNVPKPISALLQET
;
A
#
# COMPACT_ATOMS: atom_id res chain seq x y z
N MET A 1 1.78 -2.78 29.38
CA MET A 1 1.73 -1.52 28.61
C MET A 1 2.18 -1.87 27.21
N HIS A 2 1.34 -1.67 26.18
CA HIS A 2 1.77 -1.87 24.80
C HIS A 2 2.73 -0.75 24.42
N PRO A 3 3.75 -1.01 23.56
CA PRO A 3 4.63 0.05 23.08
C PRO A 3 3.79 1.09 22.33
N ALA A 4 4.12 2.37 22.53
CA ALA A 4 3.54 3.46 21.76
C ALA A 4 3.86 3.29 20.27
N SER A 5 3.00 3.80 19.39
CA SER A 5 3.22 3.78 17.94
C SER A 5 4.53 4.49 17.58
N HIS A 6 5.22 3.94 16.57
CA HIS A 6 6.46 4.50 16.02
C HIS A 6 6.36 4.56 14.49
N GLY A 7 6.83 5.67 13.92
CA GLY A 7 6.51 6.05 12.55
C GLY A 7 5.04 6.42 12.36
N TYR A 8 4.68 6.80 11.14
CA TYR A 8 3.32 7.23 10.82
C TYR A 8 2.96 6.94 9.37
N TYR A 9 1.68 7.13 9.05
CA TYR A 9 1.16 7.01 7.70
C TYR A 9 0.09 8.06 7.42
N LYS A 10 -0.16 8.30 6.14
CA LYS A 10 -1.33 9.04 5.66
C LYS A 10 -2.10 8.15 4.68
N LEU A 11 -3.40 8.04 4.90
CA LEU A 11 -4.31 7.36 3.96
C LEU A 11 -5.19 8.41 3.31
N HIS A 12 -5.14 8.46 1.98
CA HIS A 12 -6.02 9.28 1.17
C HIS A 12 -6.85 8.33 0.31
N PHE A 13 -8.15 8.32 0.54
CA PHE A 13 -9.06 7.44 -0.16
C PHE A 13 -10.13 8.25 -0.88
N HIS A 14 -10.24 8.00 -2.18
CA HIS A 14 -11.20 8.69 -3.03
C HIS A 14 -11.81 7.67 -3.99
N GLN A 15 -13.13 7.50 -3.89
CA GLN A 15 -13.90 6.53 -4.67
C GLN A 15 -13.39 5.10 -4.45
N ASP A 16 -12.69 4.53 -5.42
CA ASP A 16 -12.13 3.19 -5.46
C ASP A 16 -10.58 3.22 -5.51
N PHE A 17 -9.98 4.34 -5.08
CA PHE A 17 -8.55 4.54 -5.14
C PHE A 17 -7.96 4.91 -3.77
N LEU A 18 -6.93 4.18 -3.36
CA LEU A 18 -6.15 4.44 -2.15
C LEU A 18 -4.76 4.97 -2.48
N LEU A 19 -4.36 6.08 -1.86
CA LEU A 19 -2.97 6.45 -1.67
C LEU A 19 -2.60 6.25 -0.21
N ALA A 20 -1.64 5.38 0.05
CA ALA A 20 -1.05 5.16 1.36
C ALA A 20 0.39 5.65 1.34
N GLN A 21 0.70 6.67 2.13
CA GLN A 21 2.05 7.19 2.31
C GLN A 21 2.60 6.72 3.66
N LEU A 22 3.75 6.04 3.64
CA LEU A 22 4.35 5.40 4.80
C LEU A 22 5.68 6.07 5.15
N TYR A 23 5.88 6.36 6.44
CA TYR A 23 7.01 7.13 6.91
C TYR A 23 7.72 6.44 8.09
N ASP A 24 9.04 6.65 8.15
CA ASP A 24 9.94 6.21 9.22
C ASP A 24 9.97 4.67 9.40
N SER A 25 10.22 4.22 10.63
CA SER A 25 10.28 2.82 11.02
C SER A 25 9.01 2.43 11.76
N TRP A 26 8.44 1.26 11.46
CA TRP A 26 7.19 0.81 12.07
C TRP A 26 7.41 -0.31 13.07
N ASN A 27 6.72 -0.17 14.20
CA ASN A 27 6.54 -1.25 15.15
C ASN A 27 5.17 -1.92 14.97
N VAL A 28 4.93 -2.95 15.80
CA VAL A 28 3.71 -3.76 15.72
C VAL A 28 2.45 -2.94 16.01
N THR A 29 2.54 -1.90 16.84
CA THR A 29 1.40 -1.03 17.17
C THR A 29 0.98 -0.24 15.93
N THR A 30 1.90 0.52 15.31
CA THR A 30 1.64 1.28 14.07
C THR A 30 1.15 0.36 12.95
N THR A 31 1.74 -0.83 12.82
CA THR A 31 1.35 -1.79 11.79
C THR A 31 -0.08 -2.30 11.98
N ASN A 32 -0.52 -2.51 13.22
CA ASN A 32 -1.91 -2.89 13.52
C ASN A 32 -2.89 -1.73 13.30
N GLU A 33 -2.50 -0.50 13.66
CA GLU A 33 -3.29 0.70 13.41
C GLU A 33 -3.50 0.91 11.90
N TYR A 34 -2.42 0.88 11.13
CA TYR A 34 -2.45 0.96 9.66
C TYR A 34 -3.38 -0.10 9.05
N ARG A 35 -3.23 -1.34 9.48
CA ARG A 35 -4.09 -2.45 9.06
C ARG A 35 -5.56 -2.19 9.38
N LYS A 36 -5.86 -1.72 10.59
CA LYS A 36 -7.23 -1.40 11.00
C LYS A 36 -7.82 -0.28 10.11
N ASP A 37 -7.03 0.75 9.83
CA ASP A 37 -7.49 1.92 9.10
C ASP A 37 -7.71 1.63 7.61
N ILE A 38 -6.83 0.84 6.96
CA ILE A 38 -7.12 0.37 5.59
C ILE A 38 -8.39 -0.45 5.56
N LYS A 39 -8.58 -1.38 6.51
CA LYS A 39 -9.79 -2.20 6.55
C LYS A 39 -11.07 -1.38 6.71
N ASN A 40 -11.04 -0.33 7.53
CA ASN A 40 -12.17 0.57 7.72
C ASN A 40 -12.43 1.43 6.48
N THR A 41 -11.37 1.81 5.76
CA THR A 41 -11.45 2.64 4.56
C THR A 41 -11.98 1.83 3.37
N VAL A 42 -11.33 0.71 3.05
CA VAL A 42 -11.70 -0.18 1.93
C VAL A 42 -12.98 -0.95 2.20
N GLY A 43 -13.31 -1.22 3.47
CA GLY A 43 -14.55 -1.90 3.85
C GLY A 43 -15.82 -1.19 3.35
N GLN A 44 -15.73 0.11 3.04
CA GLN A 44 -16.82 0.90 2.47
C GLN A 44 -17.14 0.56 1.00
N LEU A 45 -16.26 -0.18 0.32
CA LEU A 45 -16.42 -0.54 -1.09
C LEU A 45 -17.30 -1.77 -1.35
N GLU A 46 -17.75 -2.47 -0.32
CA GLU A 46 -18.66 -3.63 -0.46
C GLU A 46 -18.20 -4.67 -1.51
N GLN A 47 -16.89 -4.99 -1.54
CA GLN A 47 -16.28 -5.90 -2.52
C GLN A 47 -16.25 -5.38 -3.98
N GLN A 48 -16.24 -4.06 -4.18
CA GLN A 48 -15.88 -3.49 -5.48
C GLN A 48 -14.35 -3.52 -5.70
N PRO A 49 -13.88 -3.77 -6.94
CA PRO A 49 -12.47 -3.65 -7.26
C PRO A 49 -11.91 -2.26 -6.96
N TRP A 50 -10.67 -2.22 -6.47
CA TRP A 50 -10.00 -0.96 -6.15
C TRP A 50 -8.52 -0.99 -6.50
N ALA A 51 -7.95 0.19 -6.65
CA ALA A 51 -6.54 0.39 -6.96
C ALA A 51 -5.81 1.13 -5.84
N ALA A 52 -4.49 0.92 -5.75
CA ALA A 52 -3.68 1.51 -4.71
C ALA A 52 -2.33 2.03 -5.20
N ILE A 53 -1.87 3.12 -4.58
CA ILE A 53 -0.46 3.49 -4.55
C ILE A 53 0.01 3.38 -3.10
N PHE A 54 1.02 2.55 -2.89
CA PHE A 54 1.78 2.49 -1.65
C PHE A 54 3.06 3.31 -1.86
N ASP A 55 3.01 4.57 -1.44
CA ASP A 55 4.18 5.44 -1.42
C ASP A 55 5.00 5.13 -0.18
N ILE A 56 6.11 4.42 -0.42
CA ILE A 56 6.98 3.91 0.64
C ILE A 56 8.39 4.48 0.49
N ARG A 57 8.54 5.59 -0.26
CA ARG A 57 9.83 6.28 -0.44
C ARG A 57 10.48 6.66 0.89
N ASP A 58 9.67 7.08 1.85
CA ASP A 58 10.11 7.51 3.18
C ASP A 58 9.97 6.41 4.26
N TRP A 59 9.65 5.18 3.85
CA TRP A 59 9.49 4.07 4.77
C TRP A 59 10.78 3.27 4.89
N GLN A 60 11.33 3.23 6.10
CA GLN A 60 12.70 2.77 6.33
C GLN A 60 12.76 1.32 6.80
N PHE A 61 11.86 0.95 7.71
CA PHE A 61 12.01 -0.31 8.44
C PHE A 61 10.69 -0.79 9.03
N LEU A 62 10.61 -2.10 9.28
CA LEU A 62 9.52 -2.74 9.98
C LEU A 62 10.10 -3.81 10.91
N THR A 63 9.68 -3.83 12.18
CA THR A 63 10.21 -4.79 13.16
C THR A 63 9.82 -6.22 12.81
N PRO A 64 10.59 -7.25 13.24
CA PRO A 64 10.27 -8.65 12.95
C PRO A 64 8.84 -9.07 13.34
N GLU A 65 8.31 -8.56 14.46
CA GLU A 65 6.96 -8.87 14.96
C GLU A 65 5.87 -8.24 14.10
N SER A 66 6.21 -7.21 13.35
CA SER A 66 5.29 -6.50 12.47
C SER A 66 5.13 -7.22 11.13
N ILE A 67 6.14 -8.02 10.71
CA ILE A 67 6.15 -8.73 9.41
C ILE A 67 4.90 -9.57 9.22
N PRO A 68 4.48 -10.45 10.16
CA PRO A 68 3.26 -11.24 10.00
C PRO A 68 1.99 -10.38 9.94
N VAL A 69 1.98 -9.21 10.57
CA VAL A 69 0.83 -8.28 10.53
C VAL A 69 0.74 -7.63 9.15
N MET A 70 1.86 -7.17 8.60
CA MET A 70 1.92 -6.59 7.26
C MET A 70 1.54 -7.62 6.19
N GLN A 71 1.98 -8.86 6.33
CA GLN A 71 1.60 -9.95 5.42
C GLN A 71 0.10 -10.23 5.45
N LYS A 72 -0.49 -10.30 6.65
CA LYS A 72 -1.95 -10.43 6.81
C LYS A 72 -2.68 -9.23 6.22
N GLN A 73 -2.08 -8.05 6.23
CA GLN A 73 -2.64 -6.86 5.61
C GLN A 73 -2.63 -6.96 4.09
N ILE A 74 -1.49 -7.31 3.48
CA ILE A 74 -1.36 -7.52 2.03
C ILE A 74 -2.35 -8.58 1.56
N GLY A 75 -2.38 -9.75 2.20
CA GLY A 75 -3.31 -10.83 1.86
C GLY A 75 -4.77 -10.40 1.99
N TRP A 76 -5.10 -9.61 3.02
CA TRP A 76 -6.45 -9.07 3.16
C TRP A 76 -6.82 -8.12 2.01
N CYS A 77 -5.91 -7.24 1.57
CA CYS A 77 -6.18 -6.37 0.42
C CYS A 77 -6.47 -7.19 -0.85
N LEU A 78 -5.67 -8.22 -1.14
CA LEU A 78 -5.86 -9.09 -2.30
C LEU A 78 -7.20 -9.84 -2.23
N GLN A 79 -7.57 -10.35 -1.06
CA GLN A 79 -8.87 -11.02 -0.83
C GLN A 79 -10.06 -10.06 -0.92
N ASN A 80 -9.83 -8.76 -0.76
CA ASN A 80 -10.86 -7.72 -0.79
C ASN A 80 -10.76 -6.88 -2.05
N GLN A 81 -10.49 -7.51 -3.20
CA GLN A 81 -10.63 -6.94 -4.54
C GLN A 81 -9.61 -5.85 -4.90
N LEU A 82 -8.44 -5.81 -4.25
CA LEU A 82 -7.32 -5.04 -4.79
C LEU A 82 -6.95 -5.62 -6.16
N CYS A 83 -7.09 -4.82 -7.22
CA CYS A 83 -6.88 -5.27 -8.60
C CYS A 83 -5.66 -4.65 -9.27
N HIS A 84 -5.22 -3.47 -8.81
CA HIS A 84 -4.02 -2.80 -9.30
C HIS A 84 -3.28 -2.15 -8.12
N CYS A 85 -1.98 -2.38 -7.99
CA CYS A 85 -1.18 -1.61 -7.04
C CYS A 85 0.20 -1.22 -7.55
N ILE A 86 0.63 -0.02 -7.18
CA ILE A 86 2.00 0.42 -7.40
C ILE A 86 2.68 0.61 -6.04
N TYR A 87 3.88 0.07 -5.92
CA TYR A 87 4.80 0.44 -4.86
C TYR A 87 5.73 1.54 -5.40
N LEU A 88 5.59 2.75 -4.89
CA LEU A 88 6.44 3.87 -5.26
C LEU A 88 7.65 3.90 -4.31
N ALA A 89 8.80 3.43 -4.82
CA ALA A 89 10.09 3.48 -4.15
C ALA A 89 11.23 3.21 -5.14
N PRO A 90 12.34 3.99 -5.09
CA PRO A 90 13.49 3.76 -5.96
C PRO A 90 14.13 2.40 -5.74
N ASP A 91 14.41 2.04 -4.48
CA ASP A 91 14.84 0.70 -4.06
C ASP A 91 14.38 0.46 -2.63
N SER A 92 13.78 -0.69 -2.35
CA SER A 92 13.25 -1.02 -1.03
C SER A 92 13.49 -2.49 -0.71
N GLY A 93 14.55 -2.78 0.06
CA GLY A 93 14.87 -4.15 0.48
C GLY A 93 13.75 -4.79 1.32
N ILE A 94 13.01 -3.97 2.08
CA ILE A 94 11.83 -4.40 2.83
C ILE A 94 10.70 -4.82 1.89
N LEU A 95 10.46 -4.07 0.81
CA LEU A 95 9.46 -4.43 -0.18
C LEU A 95 9.82 -5.72 -0.89
N GLU A 96 11.07 -5.91 -1.29
CA GLU A 96 11.53 -7.16 -1.91
C GLU A 96 11.30 -8.37 -0.98
N TYR A 97 11.60 -8.22 0.31
CA TYR A 97 11.31 -9.26 1.30
C TYR A 97 9.81 -9.56 1.44
N LEU A 98 8.96 -8.52 1.48
CA LEU A 98 7.50 -8.68 1.56
C LEU A 98 6.91 -9.29 0.28
N LYS A 99 7.42 -8.91 -0.90
CA LYS A 99 7.02 -9.47 -2.20
C LYS A 99 7.34 -10.95 -2.31
N GLN A 100 8.55 -11.38 -1.95
CA GLN A 100 8.95 -12.79 -2.02
C GLN A 100 7.99 -13.72 -1.26
N GLN A 101 7.39 -13.24 -0.17
CA GLN A 101 6.40 -14.01 0.59
C GLN A 101 4.96 -13.81 0.10
N ALA A 102 4.64 -12.66 -0.48
CA ALA A 102 3.34 -12.38 -1.09
C ALA A 102 3.13 -13.08 -2.45
N HIS A 103 4.20 -13.40 -3.20
CA HIS A 103 4.12 -14.07 -4.51
C HIS A 103 3.35 -15.40 -4.47
N ALA A 104 3.30 -16.09 -3.33
CA ALA A 104 2.48 -17.29 -3.17
C ALA A 104 0.96 -17.01 -3.20
N GLN A 105 0.53 -15.80 -2.84
CA GLN A 105 -0.88 -15.39 -2.77
C GLN A 105 -1.33 -14.59 -4.01
N VAL A 106 -0.40 -13.89 -4.68
CA VAL A 106 -0.74 -13.08 -5.87
C VAL A 106 -1.12 -13.94 -7.07
N THR A 107 -0.60 -15.17 -7.20
CA THR A 107 -1.03 -16.08 -8.28
C THR A 107 -2.50 -16.51 -8.18
N GLU A 108 -3.13 -16.40 -7.01
CA GLU A 108 -4.56 -16.74 -6.81
C GLU A 108 -5.50 -15.54 -7.01
N HIS A 109 -4.99 -14.33 -6.86
CA HIS A 109 -5.77 -13.09 -6.90
C HIS A 109 -5.24 -12.23 -8.04
N ASN A 110 -6.00 -12.10 -9.13
CA ASN A 110 -5.69 -11.40 -10.39
C ASN A 110 -5.37 -9.88 -10.23
N CYS A 111 -4.41 -9.54 -9.37
CA CYS A 111 -3.95 -8.20 -9.08
C CYS A 111 -2.69 -7.92 -9.90
N LYS A 112 -2.71 -6.84 -10.68
CA LYS A 112 -1.49 -6.32 -11.29
C LYS A 112 -0.73 -5.50 -10.27
N PHE A 113 0.58 -5.72 -10.17
CA PHE A 113 1.43 -4.89 -9.33
C PHE A 113 2.78 -4.63 -9.96
N VAL A 114 3.36 -3.48 -9.63
CA VAL A 114 4.72 -3.12 -10.02
C VAL A 114 5.36 -2.23 -8.96
N GLN A 115 6.69 -2.20 -8.93
CA GLN A 115 7.43 -1.14 -8.25
C GLN A 115 7.98 -0.16 -9.27
N VAL A 116 7.85 1.12 -8.99
CA VAL A 116 8.42 2.21 -9.81
C VAL A 116 9.15 3.19 -8.90
N ALA A 117 10.12 3.91 -9.46
CA ALA A 117 10.97 4.80 -8.67
C ALA A 117 10.41 6.22 -8.57
N THR A 118 9.64 6.65 -9.57
CA THR A 118 9.21 8.05 -9.70
C THR A 118 7.70 8.20 -9.82
N VAL A 119 7.20 9.39 -9.46
CA VAL A 119 5.79 9.75 -9.60
C VAL A 119 5.37 9.73 -11.08
N GLU A 120 6.24 10.18 -11.99
CA GLU A 120 5.98 10.17 -13.43
C GLU A 120 5.75 8.74 -13.96
N GLU A 121 6.63 7.80 -13.61
CA GLU A 121 6.49 6.38 -13.95
C GLU A 121 5.23 5.77 -13.32
N CYS A 122 4.91 6.14 -12.08
CA CYS A 122 3.71 5.69 -11.38
C CYS A 122 2.43 6.08 -12.14
N LEU A 123 2.30 7.36 -12.50
CA LEU A 123 1.14 7.86 -13.23
C LEU A 123 1.05 7.25 -14.63
N THR A 124 2.18 7.17 -15.35
CA THR A 124 2.25 6.56 -16.69
C THR A 124 1.84 5.08 -16.65
N THR A 125 2.25 4.35 -15.62
CA THR A 125 1.88 2.93 -15.46
C THR A 125 0.39 2.76 -15.21
N LEU A 126 -0.21 3.57 -14.34
CA LEU A 126 -1.65 3.51 -14.05
C LEU A 126 -2.47 3.85 -15.29
N GLU A 127 -2.04 4.85 -16.06
CA GLU A 127 -2.65 5.19 -17.35
C GLU A 127 -2.59 4.02 -18.34
N ASN A 128 -1.42 3.36 -18.46
CA ASN A 128 -1.26 2.18 -19.31
C ASN A 128 -2.13 0.99 -18.86
N TRP A 129 -2.42 0.89 -17.56
CA TRP A 129 -3.36 -0.09 -17.02
C TRP A 129 -4.83 0.33 -17.13
N GLN A 130 -5.11 1.51 -17.70
CA GLN A 130 -6.44 2.12 -17.80
C GLN A 130 -7.08 2.35 -16.43
N VAL A 131 -6.26 2.62 -15.42
CA VAL A 131 -6.71 2.97 -14.06
C VAL A 131 -6.83 4.48 -13.96
N ASN A 132 -8.03 4.96 -13.61
CA ASN A 132 -8.28 6.37 -13.40
C ASN A 132 -7.78 6.81 -12.02
N VAL A 133 -6.76 7.68 -11.97
CA VAL A 133 -6.25 8.25 -10.72
C VAL A 133 -7.08 9.49 -10.36
N PRO A 134 -7.75 9.55 -9.20
CA PRO A 134 -8.52 10.73 -8.82
C PRO A 134 -7.63 11.98 -8.73
N LYS A 135 -8.12 13.13 -9.24
CA LYS A 135 -7.37 14.40 -9.22
C LYS A 135 -6.81 14.79 -7.83
N PRO A 136 -7.53 14.59 -6.71
CA PRO A 136 -6.98 14.87 -5.39
C PRO A 136 -5.75 14.01 -5.09
N ILE A 137 -5.74 12.74 -5.52
CA ILE A 137 -4.63 11.81 -5.33
C ILE A 137 -3.43 12.22 -6.19
N SER A 138 -3.65 12.57 -7.46
CA SER A 138 -2.56 13.00 -8.33
C SER A 138 -1.90 14.29 -7.84
N ALA A 139 -2.67 15.22 -7.27
CA ALA A 139 -2.12 16.44 -6.68
C ALA A 139 -1.22 16.14 -5.46
N LEU A 140 -1.69 15.28 -4.55
CA LEU A 140 -0.93 14.88 -3.36
C LEU A 140 0.41 14.21 -3.69
N LEU A 141 0.47 13.39 -4.75
CA LEU A 141 1.72 12.75 -5.18
C LEU A 141 2.78 13.74 -5.68
N GLN A 142 2.34 14.87 -6.25
CA GLN A 142 3.23 15.89 -6.81
C GLN A 142 3.73 16.88 -5.75
N GLU A 143 3.10 16.91 -4.57
CA GLU A 143 3.47 17.77 -3.44
C GLU A 143 4.59 17.16 -2.55
N THR A 144 4.96 15.90 -2.78
CA THR A 144 5.96 15.12 -2.02
C THR A 144 7.18 14.74 -2.82
#